data_AF-A0A2D4GQM2-F1
#
_entry.id   AF-A0A2D4GQM2-F1
#
_cell.length_a   1.000
_cell.length_b   1.000
_cell.length_c   1.000
_cell.angle_alpha   90.00
_cell.angle_beta   90.00
_cell.angle_gamma   90.00
#
_symmetry.space_group_name_H-M   'P 1'
#
loop_
_entity.id
_entity.type
_entity.pdbx_description
1 polymer ?
#
loop_
_entity_poly.entity_id
_entity_poly.type
_entity_poly.pdbx_seq_one_letter_code
_entity_poly.pdbx_strand_id
1 'polypeptide(L)'
;MVIKENNYNKLLQQTKKDLELWTKMLFSLLGRIAAIKMSILPKFLYLFQTIPVKLEKTFFDNLNKMTAKFIWQDKKPRIKMKLLQDMKSRGGFGLPNGIIL
;
A
#
# COMPACT_ATOMS: atom_id res chain seq x y z
N MET A 1 -20.48 -5.31 10.88
CA MET A 1 -19.46 -6.24 10.31
C MET A 1 -19.51 -6.27 8.78
N VAL A 2 -20.68 -6.48 8.18
CA VAL A 2 -20.89 -6.60 6.71
C VAL A 2 -20.29 -5.45 5.87
N ILE A 3 -20.42 -4.18 6.30
CA ILE A 3 -19.91 -3.02 5.54
C ILE A 3 -18.37 -3.05 5.43
N LYS A 4 -17.66 -3.45 6.50
CA LYS A 4 -16.20 -3.58 6.50
C LYS A 4 -15.76 -4.72 5.60
N GLU A 5 -16.45 -5.85 5.68
CA GLU A 5 -16.12 -7.06 4.91
C GLU A 5 -16.33 -6.86 3.41
N ASN A 6 -17.49 -6.33 3.01
CA ASN A 6 -17.86 -6.21 1.60
C ASN A 6 -17.06 -5.14 0.84
N ASN A 7 -16.46 -4.19 1.55
CA ASN A 7 -15.71 -3.08 0.95
C ASN A 7 -14.21 -3.20 1.24
N TYR A 8 -13.79 -3.00 2.50
CA TYR A 8 -12.38 -2.94 2.87
C TYR A 8 -11.67 -4.28 2.73
N ASN A 9 -12.26 -5.37 3.23
CA ASN A 9 -11.62 -6.69 3.12
C ASN A 9 -11.57 -7.16 1.66
N LYS A 10 -12.63 -6.90 0.89
CA LYS A 10 -12.67 -7.20 -0.55
C LYS A 10 -11.58 -6.44 -1.31
N LEU A 11 -11.42 -5.14 -1.06
CA LEU A 11 -10.36 -4.35 -1.69
C LEU A 11 -8.95 -4.82 -1.27
N LEU A 12 -8.77 -5.20 0.01
CA LEU A 12 -7.51 -5.73 0.49
C LEU A 12 -7.13 -7.04 -0.20
N GLN A 13 -8.09 -7.95 -0.39
CA GLN A 13 -7.87 -9.21 -1.12
C GLN A 13 -7.57 -8.97 -2.60
N GLN A 14 -8.28 -8.04 -3.26
CA GLN A 14 -7.99 -7.69 -4.64
C GLN A 14 -6.58 -7.10 -4.77
N THR A 15 -6.22 -6.19 -3.87
CA THR A 15 -4.88 -5.59 -3.81
C THR A 15 -3.80 -6.67 -3.64
N LYS A 16 -4.05 -7.68 -2.81
CA LYS A 16 -3.13 -8.82 -2.66
C LYS A 16 -2.87 -9.54 -3.98
N LYS A 17 -3.93 -9.88 -4.71
CA LYS A 17 -3.85 -10.56 -6.01
C LYS A 17 -3.13 -9.70 -7.05
N ASP A 18 -3.45 -8.40 -7.10
CA ASP A 18 -2.81 -7.45 -8.03
C ASP A 18 -1.31 -7.36 -7.74
N LEU A 19 -0.91 -7.23 -6.48
CA LEU A 19 0.50 -7.18 -6.07
C LEU A 19 1.24 -8.49 -6.39
N GLU A 20 0.64 -9.65 -6.13
CA GLU A 20 1.22 -10.96 -6.46
C GLU A 20 1.44 -11.12 -7.97
N LEU A 21 0.49 -10.67 -8.79
CA LEU A 21 0.61 -10.66 -10.25
C LEU A 21 1.74 -9.72 -10.71
N TRP A 22 1.75 -8.49 -10.20
CA TRP A 22 2.76 -7.49 -10.56
C TRP A 22 4.16 -7.82 -10.06
N THR A 23 4.28 -8.67 -9.03
CA THR A 23 5.59 -9.14 -8.55
C THR A 23 6.35 -9.91 -9.64
N LYS A 24 5.62 -10.56 -10.57
CA LYS A 24 6.19 -11.27 -11.72
C LYS A 24 6.68 -10.33 -12.83
N MET A 25 6.31 -9.06 -12.79
CA MET A 25 6.73 -8.05 -13.77
C MET A 25 8.07 -7.42 -13.37
N LEU A 26 8.87 -7.00 -14.36
CA LEU A 26 10.18 -6.40 -14.16
C LEU A 26 10.09 -4.89 -13.87
N PHE A 27 9.54 -4.52 -12.71
CA PHE A 27 9.53 -3.13 -12.26
C PHE A 27 10.83 -2.73 -11.53
N SER A 28 11.34 -1.55 -11.86
CA SER A 28 12.33 -0.87 -11.00
C SER A 28 11.73 -0.57 -9.62
N LEU A 29 12.56 -0.26 -8.63
CA LEU A 29 12.08 0.14 -7.29
C LEU A 29 11.12 1.34 -7.38
N LEU A 30 11.49 2.35 -8.18
CA LEU A 30 10.66 3.52 -8.42
C LEU A 30 9.37 3.17 -9.18
N GLY A 31 9.44 2.26 -10.16
CA GLY A 31 8.28 1.76 -10.87
C GLY A 31 7.26 1.09 -9.95
N ARG A 32 7.73 0.27 -8.99
CA ARG A 32 6.86 -0.34 -7.97
C ARG A 32 6.20 0.69 -7.08
N ILE A 33 6.96 1.67 -6.60
CA ILE A 33 6.43 2.77 -5.77
C ILE A 33 5.38 3.58 -6.56
N ALA A 34 5.64 3.87 -7.84
CA ALA A 34 4.69 4.58 -8.71
C ALA A 34 3.42 3.76 -8.94
N ALA A 35 3.53 2.45 -9.20
CA ALA A 35 2.37 1.57 -9.37
C ALA A 35 1.46 1.55 -8.13
N ILE A 36 2.04 1.52 -6.93
CA ILE A 36 1.26 1.63 -5.67
C ILE A 36 0.53 2.97 -5.60
N LYS A 37 1.23 4.09 -5.87
CA LYS A 37 0.65 5.43 -5.83
C LYS A 37 -0.46 5.65 -6.84
N MET A 38 -0.34 5.07 -8.03
CA MET A 38 -1.27 5.31 -9.12
C MET A 38 -2.47 4.36 -9.09
N SER A 39 -2.27 3.10 -8.68
CA SER A 39 -3.29 2.07 -8.84
C SER A 39 -3.95 1.65 -7.52
N ILE A 40 -3.21 1.65 -6.41
CA ILE A 40 -3.69 1.13 -5.12
C ILE A 40 -4.20 2.28 -4.25
N LEU A 41 -3.37 3.31 -4.08
CA LEU A 41 -3.66 4.48 -3.26
C LEU A 41 -5.04 5.12 -3.52
N PRO A 42 -5.42 5.49 -4.76
CA PRO A 42 -6.69 6.16 -4.99
C PRO A 42 -7.90 5.30 -4.62
N LYS A 43 -7.82 3.97 -4.76
CA LYS A 43 -8.90 3.04 -4.39
C LYS A 43 -9.15 3.03 -2.89
N PHE A 44 -8.08 3.01 -2.09
CA PHE A 44 -8.20 3.04 -0.63
C PHE A 44 -8.66 4.42 -0.13
N LEU A 45 -8.12 5.51 -0.70
CA LEU A 45 -8.55 6.87 -0.38
C LEU A 45 -10.05 7.07 -0.61
N TYR A 46 -10.57 6.58 -1.73
CA TYR A 46 -11.99 6.63 -2.02
C TYR A 46 -12.82 5.95 -0.92
N LEU A 47 -12.43 4.75 -0.47
CA LEU A 47 -13.16 4.06 0.61
C LEU A 47 -13.06 4.80 1.95
N PHE A 48 -11.87 5.31 2.30
CA PHE A 48 -11.69 6.06 3.55
C PHE A 48 -12.56 7.32 3.59
N GLN A 49 -12.73 8.01 2.46
CA GLN A 49 -13.54 9.23 2.37
C GLN A 49 -15.05 8.94 2.33
N THR A 50 -15.46 7.82 1.71
CA THR A 50 -16.88 7.51 1.49
C THR A 50 -17.50 6.65 2.58
N ILE A 51 -16.71 5.86 3.30
CA ILE A 51 -17.20 4.89 4.29
C ILE A 51 -16.54 5.17 5.65
N PRO A 52 -17.20 5.94 6.54
CA PRO A 52 -16.66 6.28 7.85
C PRO A 52 -16.75 5.08 8.80
N VAL A 53 -15.78 4.16 8.69
CA VAL A 53 -15.66 2.98 9.55
C VAL A 53 -14.32 3.03 10.29
N LYS A 54 -14.36 2.77 11.59
CA LYS A 54 -13.14 2.64 12.39
C LYS A 54 -12.39 1.38 11.98
N LEU A 55 -11.21 1.57 11.38
CA LEU A 55 -10.29 0.49 11.05
C LEU A 55 -9.33 0.25 12.20
N GLU A 56 -9.04 -1.02 12.45
CA GLU A 56 -8.05 -1.41 13.45
C GLU A 56 -6.64 -1.23 12.91
N LYS A 57 -5.67 -1.03 13.80
CA LYS A 57 -4.24 -0.94 13.47
C LYS A 57 -3.76 -2.14 12.63
N THR A 58 -4.28 -3.33 12.92
CA THR A 58 -3.98 -4.58 12.21
C THR A 58 -4.26 -4.51 10.70
N PHE A 59 -5.27 -3.76 10.28
CA PHE A 59 -5.58 -3.54 8.87
C PHE A 59 -4.45 -2.78 8.17
N PHE A 60 -4.01 -1.67 8.77
CA PHE A 60 -2.94 -0.83 8.24
C PHE A 60 -1.59 -1.56 8.27
N ASP A 61 -1.31 -2.33 9.32
CA ASP A 61 -0.10 -3.16 9.41
C ASP A 61 -0.07 -4.22 8.29
N ASN A 62 -1.20 -4.86 8.00
CA ASN A 62 -1.31 -5.81 6.90
C ASN A 62 -1.10 -5.16 5.53
N LEU A 63 -1.72 -4.00 5.29
CA LEU A 63 -1.53 -3.24 4.05
C LEU A 63 -0.06 -2.84 3.87
N ASN A 64 0.56 -2.26 4.91
CA ASN A 64 1.97 -1.89 4.91
C ASN A 64 2.89 -3.08 4.65
N LYS A 65 2.59 -4.25 5.25
CA LYS A 65 3.37 -5.49 5.06
C LYS A 65 3.30 -5.98 3.61
N MET A 66 2.12 -6.00 3.01
CA MET A 66 1.93 -6.41 1.61
C MET A 66 2.63 -5.46 0.64
N THR A 67 2.48 -4.16 0.86
CA THR A 67 3.17 -3.11 0.11
C THR A 67 4.69 -3.25 0.22
N ALA A 68 5.23 -3.46 1.43
CA ALA A 68 6.66 -3.66 1.64
C ALA A 68 7.17 -4.91 0.91
N LYS A 69 6.44 -6.03 1.01
CA LYS A 69 6.78 -7.28 0.33
C LYS A 69 6.87 -7.09 -1.19
N PHE A 70 5.93 -6.37 -1.79
CA PHE A 70 5.96 -6.05 -3.23
C PHE A 70 7.14 -5.12 -3.60
N ILE A 71 7.33 -4.02 -2.85
CA ILE A 71 8.40 -3.05 -3.09
C ILE A 71 9.77 -3.73 -3.04
N TRP A 72 9.96 -4.69 -2.14
CA TRP A 72 11.24 -5.37 -1.97
C TRP A 72 11.33 -6.73 -2.66
N GLN A 73 10.26 -7.23 -3.28
CA GLN A 73 10.20 -8.56 -3.91
C GLN A 73 10.66 -9.67 -2.95
N ASP A 74 10.13 -9.68 -1.73
CA ASP A 74 10.55 -10.59 -0.64
C ASP A 74 12.04 -10.50 -0.23
N LYS A 75 12.81 -9.54 -0.78
CA LYS A 75 14.20 -9.30 -0.38
C LYS A 75 14.28 -8.42 0.86
N LYS A 76 15.44 -8.42 1.52
CA LYS A 76 15.70 -7.54 2.66
C LYS A 76 15.62 -6.06 2.24
N PRO A 77 14.83 -5.22 2.94
CA PRO A 77 14.79 -3.79 2.67
C PRO A 77 16.16 -3.13 2.78
N ARG A 78 16.53 -2.36 1.76
CA ARG A 78 17.78 -1.57 1.75
C ARG A 78 17.60 -0.16 2.31
N ILE A 79 16.37 0.35 2.28
CA ILE A 79 16.01 1.70 2.72
C ILE A 79 14.99 1.56 3.85
N LYS A 80 15.17 2.33 4.93
CA LYS A 80 14.22 2.35 6.04
C LYS A 80 12.84 2.80 5.53
N MET A 81 11.77 2.14 5.97
CA MET A 81 10.39 2.47 5.54
C MET A 81 10.05 3.95 5.74
N LYS A 82 10.48 4.55 6.87
CA LYS A 82 10.29 5.98 7.14
C LYS A 82 10.87 6.88 6.04
N LEU A 83 12.04 6.55 5.50
CA LEU A 83 12.66 7.31 4.40
C LEU A 83 11.95 7.07 3.06
N LEU A 84 11.45 5.86 2.82
CA LEU A 84 10.62 5.59 1.64
C LEU A 84 9.34 6.44 1.66
N GLN A 85 8.74 6.61 2.84
CA GLN A 85 7.51 7.37 3.03
C GLN A 85 7.72 8.89 3.09
N ASP A 86 8.94 9.34 3.36
CA ASP A 86 9.24 10.77 3.45
C ASP A 86 9.11 11.49 2.09
N MET A 87 8.90 12.80 2.13
CA MET A 87 8.72 13.64 0.96
C MET A 87 9.99 13.69 0.11
N LYS A 88 9.83 13.84 -1.21
CA LYS A 88 10.95 13.97 -2.15
C LYS A 88 11.85 15.17 -1.82
N SER A 89 11.28 16.28 -1.34
CA SER A 89 12.04 17.47 -0.91
C SER A 89 13.01 17.22 0.24
N ARG A 90 12.77 16.16 1.04
CA ARG A 90 13.64 15.74 2.16
C ARG A 90 14.50 14.51 1.81
N GLY A 91 14.61 14.17 0.53
CA GLY A 91 15.38 13.00 0.08
C GLY A 91 14.63 11.66 0.20
N GLY A 92 13.32 11.69 0.47
CA GLY A 92 12.48 10.50 0.49
C GLY A 92 11.87 10.14 -0.87
N PHE A 93 11.06 9.08 -0.90
CA PHE A 93 10.41 8.58 -2.13
C PHE A 93 8.89 8.84 -2.18
N GLY A 94 8.33 9.40 -1.11
CA GLY A 94 6.93 9.76 -0.94
C GLY A 94 5.98 8.58 -1.00
N LEU A 95 6.42 7.37 -0.63
CA LEU A 95 5.57 6.19 -0.57
C LEU A 95 4.38 6.46 0.37
N PRO A 96 3.13 6.15 -0.02
CA PRO A 96 2.00 6.35 0.88
C PRO A 96 2.15 5.50 2.14
N ASN A 97 1.89 6.11 3.30
CA ASN A 97 1.78 5.40 4.56
C ASN A 97 0.32 5.05 4.80
N GLY A 98 0.01 3.79 5.10
CA GLY A 98 -1.36 3.37 5.37
C GLY A 98 -2.05 4.14 6.50
N ILE A 99 -1.28 4.72 7.45
CA ILE A 99 -1.80 5.48 8.61
C ILE A 99 -2.01 6.98 8.30
N ILE A 100 -1.41 7.51 7.23
CA ILE A 100 -1.48 8.96 6.88
C ILE A 100 -2.34 9.15 5.62
N LEU A 101 -3.36 8.31 5.45
CA LEU A 101 -4.42 8.43 4.45
C LEU A 101 -5.76 8.56 5.15
#